data_AF-A0A2N3GE18-F1
#
_entry.id   AF-A0A2N3GE18-F1
#
_cell.length_a   1.000
_cell.length_b   1.000
_cell.length_c   1.000
_cell.angle_alpha   90.00
_cell.angle_beta   90.00
_cell.angle_gamma   90.00
#
_symmetry.space_group_name_H-M   'P 1'
#
loop_
_entity.id
_entity.type
_entity.pdbx_description
1 polymer ?
#
loop_
_entity_poly.entity_id
_entity_poly.type
_entity_poly.pdbx_seq_one_letter_code
_entity_poly.pdbx_strand_id
1 'polypeptide(L)'
;MADPERMADEVFERLVNCDDPNFTDFYAAVDAVVTLTYARHAAKESTLDRLTRGMKVSRPGPTDAMLLVLSNLRHKHRQLLQLRYWDALTPAEAAEALQLTAEAFAEREAKAEERFMAKATRRYPELAGRAVGPLVSAAKPGVHRRRVE
;
A
#
# COMPACT_ATOMS: atom_id res chain seq x y z
N MET A 1 14.91 12.71 -4.45
CA MET A 1 13.78 11.78 -4.32
C MET A 1 13.40 11.36 -5.73
N ALA A 2 12.99 10.12 -5.96
CA ALA A 2 12.57 9.69 -7.30
C ALA A 2 11.33 10.46 -7.72
N ASP A 3 11.27 10.86 -8.99
CA ASP A 3 10.14 11.59 -9.56
C ASP A 3 9.00 10.61 -9.85
N PRO A 4 7.84 10.72 -9.16
CA PRO A 4 6.73 9.79 -9.33
C PRO A 4 6.17 9.76 -10.76
N GLU A 5 6.21 10.89 -11.49
CA GLU A 5 5.70 10.95 -12.87
C GLU A 5 6.58 10.12 -13.80
N ARG A 6 7.90 10.24 -13.67
CA ARG A 6 8.86 9.45 -14.46
C ARG A 6 8.78 7.95 -14.14
N MET A 7 8.51 7.60 -12.89
CA MET A 7 8.27 6.21 -12.52
C MET A 7 6.99 5.67 -13.16
N ALA A 8 5.93 6.48 -13.25
CA ALA A 8 4.72 6.09 -13.94
C ALA A 8 4.96 5.85 -15.45
N ASP A 9 5.70 6.74 -16.11
CA ASP A 9 6.11 6.56 -17.51
C ASP A 9 6.85 5.23 -17.72
N GLU A 10 7.84 4.92 -16.87
CA GLU A 10 8.59 3.65 -16.93
C GLU A 10 7.67 2.41 -16.73
N VAL A 11 6.60 2.53 -15.93
CA VAL A 11 5.61 1.44 -15.77
C VAL A 11 4.81 1.28 -17.06
N PHE A 12 4.28 2.36 -17.63
CA PHE A 12 3.47 2.29 -18.84
C PHE A 12 4.28 1.81 -20.04
N GLU A 13 5.53 2.24 -20.19
CA GLU A 13 6.43 1.73 -21.24
C GLU A 13 6.60 0.21 -21.18
N ARG A 14 6.66 -0.37 -19.98
CA ARG A 14 6.74 -1.83 -19.82
C ARG A 14 5.45 -2.52 -20.24
N LEU A 15 4.30 -1.93 -19.93
CA LEU A 15 2.99 -2.50 -20.26
C LEU A 15 2.68 -2.42 -21.75
N VAL A 16 3.15 -1.39 -22.46
CA VAL A 16 3.02 -1.27 -23.93
C VAL A 16 3.67 -2.44 -24.67
N ASN A 17 4.65 -3.11 -24.06
CA ASN A 17 5.32 -4.28 -24.63
C ASN A 17 4.64 -5.62 -24.27
N CYS A 18 3.54 -5.59 -23.51
CA CYS A 18 2.74 -6.76 -23.19
C CYS A 18 1.48 -6.78 -24.07
N ASP A 19 1.19 -7.92 -24.69
CA ASP A 19 -0.09 -8.13 -25.39
C ASP A 19 -1.20 -8.27 -24.34
N ASP A 20 -2.21 -7.38 -24.41
CA ASP A 20 -3.40 -7.35 -23.54
C ASP A 20 -3.09 -7.42 -22.02
N PRO A 21 -2.40 -6.40 -21.45
CA PRO A 21 -1.96 -6.44 -20.06
C PRO A 21 -3.14 -6.38 -19.08
N ASN A 22 -3.09 -7.22 -18.04
CA ASN A 22 -4.09 -7.25 -16.97
C ASN A 22 -3.54 -6.64 -15.64
N PHE A 23 -4.32 -6.67 -14.55
CA PHE A 23 -3.88 -6.11 -13.27
C PHE A 23 -2.66 -6.82 -12.68
N THR A 24 -2.49 -8.13 -12.92
CA THR A 24 -1.27 -8.83 -12.51
C THR A 24 -0.03 -8.22 -13.17
N ASP A 25 -0.11 -7.98 -14.47
CA ASP A 25 1.00 -7.39 -15.24
C ASP A 25 1.29 -5.96 -14.79
N PHE A 26 0.24 -5.17 -14.54
CA PHE A 26 0.36 -3.82 -13.99
C PHE A 26 1.13 -3.81 -12.67
N TYR A 27 0.71 -4.61 -11.67
CA TYR A 27 1.36 -4.61 -10.36
C TYR A 27 2.78 -5.21 -10.41
N ALA A 28 3.04 -6.15 -11.31
CA ALA A 28 4.39 -6.66 -11.56
C ALA A 28 5.31 -5.56 -12.15
N ALA A 29 4.81 -4.77 -13.10
CA ALA A 29 5.53 -3.65 -13.67
C ALA A 29 5.85 -2.57 -12.62
N VAL A 30 4.85 -2.22 -11.79
CA VAL A 30 5.03 -1.29 -10.66
C VAL A 30 6.13 -1.76 -9.70
N ASP A 31 6.05 -3.01 -9.23
CA ASP A 31 7.04 -3.54 -8.28
C ASP A 31 8.46 -3.52 -8.84
N ALA A 32 8.60 -3.86 -10.13
CA ALA A 32 9.89 -3.86 -10.79
C ALA A 32 10.48 -2.45 -10.98
N VAL A 33 9.67 -1.45 -11.33
CA VAL A 33 10.12 -0.05 -11.45
C VAL A 33 10.47 0.54 -10.08
N VAL A 34 9.64 0.27 -9.07
CA VAL A 34 9.89 0.71 -7.68
C VAL A 34 11.20 0.12 -7.16
N THR A 35 11.40 -1.19 -7.32
CA THR A 35 12.62 -1.89 -6.89
C THR A 35 13.86 -1.34 -7.60
N LEU A 36 13.79 -1.16 -8.92
CA LEU A 36 14.88 -0.60 -9.71
C LEU A 36 15.23 0.83 -9.28
N THR A 37 14.21 1.64 -9.00
CA THR A 37 14.37 3.03 -8.54
C THR A 37 15.03 3.09 -7.17
N TYR A 38 14.62 2.23 -6.23
CA TYR A 38 15.28 2.11 -4.92
C TYR A 38 16.74 1.67 -5.07
N ALA A 39 17.04 0.68 -5.92
CA ALA A 39 18.41 0.24 -6.18
C ALA A 39 19.29 1.38 -6.75
N ARG A 40 18.78 2.12 -7.75
CA ARG A 40 19.44 3.30 -8.33
C ARG A 40 19.68 4.39 -7.28
N HIS A 41 18.74 4.60 -6.37
CA HIS A 41 18.88 5.58 -5.29
C HIS A 41 19.90 5.15 -4.24
N ALA A 42 19.86 3.89 -3.79
CA ALA A 42 20.79 3.35 -2.81
C ALA A 42 22.24 3.37 -3.32
N ALA A 43 22.46 3.18 -4.63
CA ALA A 43 23.76 3.30 -5.27
C ALA A 43 24.30 4.75 -5.29
N LYS A 44 23.43 5.76 -5.17
CA LYS A 44 23.79 7.19 -5.21
C LYS A 44 23.91 7.83 -3.82
N GLU A 45 23.35 7.24 -2.76
CA GLU A 45 23.43 7.78 -1.40
C GLU A 45 24.68 7.25 -0.64
N SER A 46 25.55 8.18 -0.24
CA SER A 46 26.67 7.93 0.69
C SER A 46 26.15 7.37 2.02
N THR A 47 26.90 6.43 2.61
CA THR A 47 26.58 5.77 3.89
C THR A 47 26.36 6.77 5.04
N LEU A 48 26.96 7.96 4.98
CA LEU A 48 26.81 9.04 5.97
C LEU A 48 25.43 9.73 5.92
N ASP A 49 24.83 9.90 4.74
CA ASP A 49 23.50 10.52 4.59
C ASP A 49 22.38 9.60 5.11
N ARG A 50 22.61 8.28 5.12
CA ARG A 50 21.68 7.30 5.69
C ARG A 50 21.58 7.40 7.21
N LEU A 51 22.65 7.80 7.89
CA LEU A 51 22.73 7.82 9.35
C LEU A 51 22.06 9.07 9.95
N THR A 52 22.14 10.21 9.26
CA THR A 52 21.60 11.50 9.73
C THR A 52 20.08 11.62 9.59
N ARG A 53 19.45 10.84 8.70
CA ARG A 53 18.01 10.92 8.41
C ARG A 53 17.12 10.14 9.39
N GLY A 54 17.69 9.36 10.31
CA GLY A 54 16.96 8.47 11.23
C GLY A 54 16.41 9.09 12.53
N MET A 55 16.67 10.38 12.81
CA MET A 55 16.41 10.97 14.15
C MET A 55 15.22 11.94 14.22
N LYS A 56 14.06 11.61 13.65
CA LYS A 56 12.81 12.35 13.93
C LYS A 56 11.70 11.40 14.35
N VAL A 57 11.66 11.11 15.65
CA VAL A 57 10.54 10.42 16.30
C VAL A 57 9.48 11.47 16.64
N SER A 58 8.51 11.66 15.75
CA SER A 58 7.28 12.38 16.08
C SER A 58 6.30 11.44 16.77
N ARG A 59 5.49 11.95 17.72
CA ARG A 59 4.38 11.18 18.27
C ARG A 59 3.38 10.87 17.15
N PRO A 60 2.99 9.60 16.96
CA PRO A 60 2.12 9.20 15.87
C PRO A 60 0.72 9.79 16.05
N GLY A 61 0.21 10.49 15.02
CA GLY A 61 -1.19 10.90 14.95
C GLY A 61 -2.13 9.70 14.71
N PRO A 62 -3.45 9.91 14.66
CA PRO A 62 -4.43 8.84 14.40
C PRO A 62 -4.21 8.13 13.04
N THR A 63 -3.67 8.84 12.04
CA THR A 63 -3.25 8.24 10.75
C THR A 63 -2.06 7.29 10.95
N ASP A 64 -1.07 7.68 11.75
CA ASP A 64 0.11 6.87 12.04
C ASP A 64 -0.23 5.63 12.88
N ALA A 65 -1.27 5.73 13.73
CA ALA A 65 -1.82 4.60 14.46
C ALA A 65 -2.37 3.52 13.52
N MET A 66 -3.13 3.89 12.49
CA MET A 66 -3.67 2.93 11.51
C MET A 66 -2.56 2.35 10.63
N LEU A 67 -1.58 3.16 10.23
CA LEU A 67 -0.38 2.68 9.55
C LEU A 67 0.39 1.66 10.38
N LEU A 68 0.50 1.88 11.68
CA LEU A 68 1.13 0.94 12.60
C LEU A 68 0.32 -0.35 12.76
N VAL A 69 -1.01 -0.31 12.74
CA VAL A 69 -1.84 -1.52 12.74
C VAL A 69 -1.62 -2.31 11.44
N LEU A 70 -1.66 -1.63 10.29
CA LEU A 70 -1.41 -2.23 8.98
C LEU A 70 -0.01 -2.85 8.88
N SER A 71 1.02 -2.16 9.37
CA SER A 71 2.40 -2.67 9.32
C SER A 71 2.59 -3.97 10.11
N ASN A 72 1.79 -4.16 11.16
CA ASN A 72 1.78 -5.33 12.03
C ASN A 72 0.90 -6.49 11.53
N LEU A 73 0.27 -6.36 10.36
CA LEU A 73 -0.41 -7.47 9.70
C LEU A 73 0.59 -8.35 8.92
N ARG A 74 0.21 -9.61 8.70
CA ARG A 74 0.94 -10.47 7.75
C ARG A 74 0.88 -9.82 6.37
N HIS A 75 1.99 -9.90 5.63
CA HIS A 75 2.14 -9.27 4.31
C HIS A 75 0.93 -9.49 3.39
N LYS A 76 0.49 -10.74 3.25
CA LYS A 76 -0.67 -11.10 2.42
C LYS A 76 -1.99 -10.40 2.78
N HIS A 77 -2.23 -10.10 4.06
CA HIS A 77 -3.46 -9.39 4.47
C HIS A 77 -3.29 -7.89 4.30
N ARG A 78 -2.11 -7.38 4.60
CA ARG A 78 -1.77 -5.96 4.39
C ARG A 78 -1.90 -5.58 2.92
N GLN A 79 -1.27 -6.36 2.03
CA GLN A 79 -1.31 -6.14 0.59
C GLN A 79 -2.75 -6.14 0.04
N LEU A 80 -3.57 -7.12 0.46
CA LEU A 80 -4.98 -7.18 0.06
C LEU A 80 -5.75 -5.92 0.47
N LEU A 81 -5.62 -5.49 1.73
CA LEU A 81 -6.31 -4.29 2.22
C LEU A 81 -5.81 -3.01 1.52
N GLN A 82 -4.53 -2.94 1.17
CA GLN A 82 -3.97 -1.82 0.42
C GLN A 82 -4.54 -1.76 -1.01
N LEU A 83 -4.56 -2.88 -1.73
CA LEU A 83 -5.16 -2.94 -3.08
C LEU A 83 -6.64 -2.52 -3.05
N ARG A 84 -7.40 -3.03 -2.09
CA ARG A 84 -8.85 -2.75 -1.98
C ARG A 84 -9.16 -1.32 -1.57
N TYR A 85 -8.42 -0.78 -0.61
CA TYR A 85 -8.81 0.47 0.06
C TYR A 85 -7.90 1.65 -0.20
N TRP A 86 -6.65 1.41 -0.60
CA TRP A 86 -5.76 2.49 -1.06
C TRP A 86 -5.88 2.68 -2.56
N ASP A 87 -5.84 1.60 -3.32
CA ASP A 87 -5.91 1.66 -4.78
C ASP A 87 -7.35 1.61 -5.30
N ALA A 88 -8.31 1.47 -4.39
CA ALA A 88 -9.74 1.49 -4.65
C ALA A 88 -10.21 0.44 -5.68
N LEU A 89 -9.43 -0.63 -5.85
CA LEU A 89 -9.78 -1.73 -6.75
C LEU A 89 -11.05 -2.41 -6.28
N THR A 90 -11.91 -2.83 -7.19
CA THR A 90 -13.03 -3.73 -6.91
C THR A 90 -12.54 -5.11 -6.44
N PRO A 91 -13.40 -5.95 -5.85
CA PRO A 91 -13.03 -7.31 -5.46
C PRO A 91 -12.51 -8.15 -6.64
N ALA A 92 -13.06 -7.97 -7.84
CA ALA A 92 -12.64 -8.71 -9.03
C ALA A 92 -11.22 -8.30 -9.47
N GLU A 93 -10.95 -6.99 -9.56
CA GLU A 93 -9.64 -6.47 -9.94
C GLU A 93 -8.56 -6.82 -8.91
N ALA A 94 -8.90 -6.76 -7.61
CA ALA A 94 -7.98 -7.15 -6.55
C ALA A 94 -7.73 -8.67 -6.52
N ALA A 95 -8.72 -9.48 -6.87
CA ALA A 95 -8.55 -10.93 -7.02
C ALA A 95 -7.63 -11.24 -8.21
N GLU A 96 -7.80 -10.56 -9.34
CA GLU A 96 -6.91 -10.67 -10.50
C GLU A 96 -5.48 -10.26 -10.13
N ALA A 97 -5.29 -9.08 -9.54
CA ALA A 97 -3.98 -8.58 -9.12
C ALA A 97 -3.22 -9.54 -8.17
N LEU A 98 -3.95 -10.29 -7.34
CA LEU A 98 -3.40 -11.26 -6.40
C LEU A 98 -3.34 -12.69 -6.95
N GLN A 99 -3.79 -12.91 -8.20
CA GLN A 99 -3.93 -14.22 -8.83
C GLN A 99 -4.76 -15.20 -7.96
N LEU A 100 -5.90 -14.73 -7.44
CA LEU A 100 -6.82 -15.51 -6.62
C LEU A 100 -8.15 -15.71 -7.34
N THR A 101 -8.82 -16.83 -7.05
CA THR A 101 -10.23 -17.00 -7.41
C THR A 101 -11.10 -16.05 -6.58
N ALA A 102 -12.29 -15.71 -7.07
CA ALA A 102 -13.22 -14.82 -6.36
C ALA A 102 -13.58 -15.35 -4.96
N GLU A 103 -13.78 -16.66 -4.82
CA GLU A 103 -14.08 -17.31 -3.54
C GLU A 103 -12.89 -17.21 -2.57
N ALA A 104 -11.68 -17.55 -3.04
CA ALA A 104 -10.48 -17.45 -2.22
C ALA A 104 -10.16 -16.00 -1.84
N PHE A 105 -10.47 -15.05 -2.72
CA PHE A 105 -10.36 -13.62 -2.42
C PHE A 105 -11.32 -13.21 -1.31
N ALA A 106 -12.61 -13.53 -1.43
CA ALA A 106 -13.63 -13.18 -0.45
C ALA A 106 -13.31 -13.73 0.95
N GLU A 107 -12.88 -14.99 1.05
CA GLU A 107 -12.46 -15.58 2.33
C GLU A 107 -11.26 -14.82 2.93
N ARG A 108 -10.29 -14.49 2.08
CA ARG A 108 -9.04 -13.84 2.50
C ARG A 108 -9.27 -12.36 2.85
N GLU A 109 -10.20 -11.69 2.19
CA GLU A 109 -10.64 -10.32 2.51
C GLU A 109 -11.31 -10.30 3.88
N ALA A 110 -12.32 -11.14 4.11
CA ALA A 110 -13.00 -11.23 5.41
C ALA A 110 -12.01 -11.50 6.56
N LYS A 111 -11.06 -12.41 6.34
CA LYS A 111 -10.00 -12.71 7.31
C LYS A 111 -9.02 -11.56 7.50
N ALA A 112 -8.69 -10.82 6.44
CA ALA A 112 -7.81 -9.65 6.54
C ALA A 112 -8.46 -8.55 7.37
N GLU A 113 -9.74 -8.28 7.13
CA GLU A 113 -10.55 -7.29 7.86
C GLU A 113 -10.72 -7.64 9.32
N GLU A 114 -11.10 -8.89 9.62
CA GLU A 114 -11.22 -9.39 11.00
C GLU A 114 -9.90 -9.19 11.75
N ARG A 115 -8.77 -9.56 11.14
CA ARG A 115 -7.44 -9.45 11.76
C ARG A 115 -6.98 -8.01 11.92
N PHE A 116 -7.35 -7.13 10.99
CA PHE A 116 -7.12 -5.70 11.11
C PHE A 116 -7.92 -5.15 12.30
N MET A 117 -9.23 -5.41 12.36
CA MET A 117 -10.09 -4.90 13.44
C MET A 117 -9.67 -5.44 14.80
N ALA A 118 -9.38 -6.74 14.92
CA ALA A 118 -8.91 -7.32 16.18
C ALA A 118 -7.62 -6.66 16.70
N LYS A 119 -6.71 -6.23 15.82
CA LYS A 119 -5.51 -5.50 16.21
C LYS A 119 -5.79 -4.02 16.50
N ALA A 120 -6.65 -3.39 15.69
CA ALA A 120 -7.03 -2.00 15.85
C ALA A 120 -7.75 -1.78 17.18
N THR A 121 -8.80 -2.54 17.47
CA THR A 121 -9.62 -2.39 18.68
C THR A 121 -8.88 -2.75 19.96
N ARG A 122 -7.90 -3.67 19.89
CA ARG A 122 -7.02 -3.98 21.03
C ARG A 122 -6.21 -2.76 21.49
N ARG A 123 -5.85 -1.86 20.56
CA ARG A 123 -5.04 -0.67 20.85
C ARG A 123 -5.86 0.62 20.89
N TYR A 124 -7.00 0.62 20.22
CA TYR A 124 -7.91 1.75 20.02
C TYR A 124 -9.36 1.24 20.13
N PRO A 125 -9.86 0.98 21.35
CA PRO A 125 -11.19 0.41 21.57
C PRO A 125 -12.34 1.23 20.96
N GLU A 126 -12.15 2.54 20.80
CA GLU A 126 -13.10 3.48 20.17
C GLU A 126 -13.37 3.17 18.69
N LEU A 127 -12.54 2.34 18.06
CA LEU A 127 -12.72 1.91 16.68
C LEU A 127 -13.65 0.69 16.57
N ALA A 128 -14.07 0.08 17.67
CA ALA A 128 -14.98 -1.07 17.64
C ALA A 128 -16.27 -0.73 16.88
N GLY A 129 -16.68 -1.64 15.98
CA GLY A 129 -17.88 -1.46 15.15
C GLY A 129 -17.72 -0.50 13.95
N ARG A 130 -16.56 0.14 13.76
CA ARG A 130 -16.29 0.93 12.55
C ARG A 130 -15.98 0.02 11.35
N ALA A 131 -16.37 0.47 10.17
CA ALA A 131 -16.06 -0.22 8.91
C ALA A 131 -14.55 -0.14 8.59
N VAL A 132 -13.96 -1.24 8.11
CA VAL A 132 -12.53 -1.33 7.80
C VAL A 132 -12.12 -0.40 6.67
N GLY A 133 -12.88 -0.39 5.57
CA GLY A 133 -12.55 0.37 4.36
C GLY A 133 -12.21 1.84 4.64
N PRO A 134 -13.12 2.64 5.25
CA PRO A 134 -12.83 4.03 5.58
C PRO A 134 -11.62 4.24 6.50
N LEU A 135 -11.39 3.32 7.46
CA LEU A 135 -10.24 3.40 8.36
C LEU A 135 -8.92 3.19 7.61
N VAL A 136 -8.89 2.20 6.71
CA VAL A 136 -7.70 1.89 5.91
C VAL A 136 -7.46 2.97 4.86
N SER A 137 -8.49 3.43 4.13
CA SER A 137 -8.37 4.48 3.12
C SER A 137 -7.89 5.81 3.72
N ALA A 138 -8.37 6.19 4.90
CA ALA A 138 -7.94 7.41 5.59
C ALA A 138 -6.46 7.37 6.00
N ALA A 139 -5.86 6.18 6.08
CA ALA A 139 -4.46 5.99 6.40
C ALA A 139 -3.52 6.02 5.19
N LYS A 140 -4.04 6.16 3.95
CA LYS A 140 -3.21 6.11 2.73
C LYS A 140 -2.11 7.20 2.76
N PRO A 141 -0.82 6.82 2.75
CA PRO A 141 0.28 7.78 2.69
C PRO A 141 0.30 8.54 1.37
N GLY A 142 0.88 9.75 1.36
CA GLY A 142 1.19 10.46 0.11
C GLY A 142 -0.01 11.03 -0.65
N VAL A 143 -1.23 10.94 -0.11
CA VAL A 143 -2.37 11.69 -0.66
C VAL A 143 -2.15 13.17 -0.33
N HIS A 144 -1.56 13.90 -1.27
CA HIS A 144 -1.54 15.36 -1.23
C HIS A 144 -2.99 15.86 -1.26
N ARG A 145 -3.60 16.04 -0.10
CA ARG A 145 -4.83 16.83 0.00
C ARG A 145 -4.43 18.24 -0.38
N ARG A 146 -4.82 18.68 -1.58
CA ARG A 146 -4.84 20.10 -1.94
C ARG A 146 -5.66 20.77 -0.84
N ARG A 147 -5.02 21.55 0.05
CA ARG A 147 -5.76 22.42 0.95
C ARG A 147 -6.47 23.40 0.02
N VAL A 148 -7.78 23.23 -0.11
CA VAL A 148 -8.64 24.27 -0.65
C VAL A 148 -8.74 25.26 0.51
N GLU A 149 -7.91 26.29 0.47
CA GLU A 149 -8.13 27.53 1.22
C GLU A 149 -9.13 28.39 0.45
#